data_AF-A0A087U9N6-F1
#
_entry.id   AF-A0A087U9N6-F1
#
_cell.length_a   1.000
_cell.length_b   1.000
_cell.length_c   1.000
_cell.angle_alpha   90.00
_cell.angle_beta   90.00
_cell.angle_gamma   90.00
#
_symmetry.space_group_name_H-M   'P 1'
#
loop_
_entity.id
_entity.type
_entity.pdbx_description
1 polymer ?
#
loop_
_entity_poly.entity_id
_entity_poly.type
_entity_poly.pdbx_seq_one_letter_code
_entity_poly.pdbx_strand_id
1 'polypeptide(L)' 'MRLFTRAMGPQFLFMDNAPPHRTVTVEELLESEDIEHMDWSARSLDLNPVKHVRNLLGRPVAARNLSPVMIS' A
#
# COMPACT_ATOMS: atom_id res chain seq x y z
N MET A 1 -24.06 5.21 2.97
CA MET A 1 -23.39 5.12 4.29
C MET A 1 -21.90 5.35 4.05
N ARG A 2 -21.17 5.93 5.01
CA ARG A 2 -19.71 6.13 4.92
C ARG A 2 -19.02 5.26 5.96
N LEU A 3 -18.79 3.99 5.63
CA LEU A 3 -18.27 2.97 6.53
C LEU A 3 -16.82 3.25 6.92
N PHE A 4 -16.00 3.59 5.93
CA PHE A 4 -14.57 3.77 6.12
C PHE A 4 -14.26 5.12 6.76
N THR A 5 -14.92 6.19 6.33
CA THR A 5 -14.72 7.52 6.93
C THR A 5 -15.16 7.56 8.40
N ARG A 6 -16.19 6.80 8.78
CA ARG A 6 -16.60 6.68 10.20
C ARG A 6 -15.57 5.94 11.04
N ALA A 7 -14.88 4.95 10.48
CA ALA A 7 -13.89 4.14 11.17
C ALA A 7 -12.50 4.80 11.24
N MET A 8 -12.08 5.46 10.17
CA MET A 8 -10.74 6.03 9.99
C MET A 8 -10.65 7.52 10.36
N GLY A 9 -11.78 8.24 10.32
CA GLY A 9 -11.85 9.67 10.54
C GLY A 9 -11.81 10.49 9.23
N PRO A 10 -12.17 11.78 9.31
CA PRO A 10 -12.41 12.64 8.14
C PRO A 10 -11.14 13.11 7.40
N GLN A 11 -9.95 12.76 7.88
CA GLN A 11 -8.67 13.15 7.27
C GLN A 11 -7.92 11.96 6.66
N PHE A 12 -8.61 10.83 6.47
CA PHE A 12 -8.00 9.65 5.89
C PHE A 12 -7.76 9.85 4.39
N LEU A 13 -6.55 9.51 3.93
CA LEU A 13 -6.11 9.63 2.55
C LEU A 13 -5.73 8.25 2.01
N PHE A 14 -6.31 7.87 0.87
CA PHE A 14 -5.93 6.65 0.15
C PHE A 14 -4.67 6.92 -0.70
N MET A 15 -3.66 6.05 -0.67
CA MET A 15 -2.37 6.29 -1.35
C MET A 15 -1.97 5.23 -2.39
N ASP A 16 -2.72 4.13 -2.52
CA ASP A 16 -2.31 3.07 -3.46
C ASP A 16 -2.62 3.46 -4.91
N ASN A 17 -1.68 3.13 -5.79
CA ASN A 17 -1.69 3.50 -7.20
C ASN A 17 -1.29 2.32 -8.10
N ALA A 18 -1.25 1.10 -7.55
CA ALA A 18 -1.09 -0.09 -8.38
C ALA A 18 -2.28 -0.23 -9.35
N PRO A 19 -2.07 -0.71 -10.59
CA PRO A 19 -3.15 -0.85 -11.58
C PRO A 19 -4.41 -1.60 -11.09
N PRO A 20 -4.32 -2.65 -10.26
CA PRO A 20 -5.51 -3.31 -9.69
C PRO A 20 -6.35 -2.43 -8.76
N HIS A 21 -5.77 -1.36 -8.22
CA HIS A 21 -6.42 -0.43 -7.29
C HIS A 21 -6.86 0.87 -7.97
N ARG A 22 -6.60 1.05 -9.26
CA ARG A 22 -7.11 2.15 -10.10
C ARG A 22 -8.22 1.67 -11.04
N THR A 23 -9.06 0.78 -10.55
CA THR A 23 -10.28 0.38 -11.25
C THR A 23 -11.38 1.40 -10.98
N VAL A 24 -12.27 1.63 -11.95
CA VAL A 24 -13.45 2.50 -11.79
C VAL A 24 -14.23 2.22 -10.51
N THR A 25 -14.48 0.94 -10.20
CA THR A 25 -15.19 0.53 -8.98
C THR A 25 -14.51 0.98 -7.68
N VAL A 26 -13.18 1.07 -7.66
CA VAL A 26 -12.44 1.56 -6.48
C VAL A 26 -12.53 3.07 -6.39
N GLU A 27 -12.46 3.78 -7.53
CA GLU A 27 -12.63 5.24 -7.57
C GLU A 27 -14.04 5.65 -7.09
N GLU A 28 -15.09 5.00 -7.60
CA GLU A 28 -16.48 5.20 -7.16
C GLU A 28 -16.67 4.94 -5.66
N LEU A 29 -15.98 3.93 -5.11
CA LEU A 29 -16.03 3.63 -3.68
C LEU A 29 -15.42 4.77 -2.85
N LEU A 30 -14.23 5.25 -3.24
CA LEU A 30 -13.54 6.34 -2.55
C LEU A 30 -14.36 7.63 -2.57
N GLU A 31 -14.97 7.96 -3.70
CA GLU A 31 -15.89 9.10 -3.81
C GLU A 31 -17.11 8.95 -2.89
N SER A 32 -17.72 7.77 -2.86
CA SER A 32 -18.90 7.51 -2.02
C SER A 32 -18.60 7.62 -0.52
N GLU A 33 -17.36 7.29 -0.14
CA GLU A 33 -16.84 7.36 1.22
C GLU A 33 -16.30 8.75 1.58
N ASP A 34 -16.09 9.65 0.60
CA ASP A 34 -15.43 10.95 0.77
C ASP A 34 -14.00 10.81 1.28
N ILE A 35 -13.31 9.83 0.73
CA ILE A 35 -11.91 9.57 0.97
C ILE A 35 -11.14 10.16 -0.21
N GLU A 36 -10.25 11.10 0.09
CA GLU A 36 -9.37 11.66 -0.91
C GLU A 36 -8.37 10.59 -1.38
N HIS A 37 -8.14 10.51 -2.69
CA HIS A 37 -7.07 9.70 -3.28
C HIS A 37 -5.85 10.57 -3.53
N MET A 38 -4.72 10.19 -2.96
CA MET A 38 -3.43 10.80 -3.28
C MET A 38 -2.97 10.31 -4.66
N ASP A 39 -3.04 11.22 -5.62
CA ASP A 39 -2.55 10.99 -6.98
C ASP A 39 -1.02 11.09 -7.00
N TRP A 40 -0.35 10.03 -6.55
CA TRP A 40 1.10 9.94 -6.61
C TRP A 40 1.55 9.42 -7.98
N SER A 41 2.73 9.84 -8.44
CA SER A 41 3.30 9.30 -9.68
C SER A 41 3.68 7.83 -9.49
N ALA A 42 3.17 6.95 -10.35
CA ALA A 42 3.61 5.55 -10.43
C ALA A 42 5.14 5.41 -10.63
N ARG A 43 5.80 6.47 -11.14
CA ARG A 43 7.26 6.53 -11.35
C ARG A 43 8.05 6.88 -10.09
N SER A 44 7.40 7.33 -9.01
CA SER A 44 8.06 7.61 -7.75
C SER A 44 8.18 6.37 -6.86
N LEU A 45 8.14 5.15 -7.42
CA LEU A 45 8.12 3.82 -6.77
C LEU A 45 8.86 3.69 -5.42
N ASP A 46 9.96 4.40 -5.31
CA ASP A 46 10.87 4.60 -4.20
C ASP A 46 10.28 5.33 -2.97
N LEU A 47 9.25 6.18 -3.13
CA LEU A 47 8.55 6.86 -2.03
C LEU A 47 7.26 6.16 -1.59
N ASN A 48 6.93 4.96 -2.11
CA ASN A 48 5.75 4.23 -1.64
C ASN A 48 6.06 3.62 -0.26
N PRO A 49 5.35 4.03 0.81
CA PRO A 49 5.61 3.52 2.16
C PRO A 49 5.42 2.01 2.27
N VAL A 50 4.43 1.44 1.57
CA VAL A 50 4.16 -0.01 1.52
C VAL A 50 5.31 -0.77 0.86
N LYS A 51 5.86 -0.23 -0.23
CA LYS A 51 7.04 -0.84 -0.89
C LYS A 51 8.28 -0.75 -0.01
N HIS A 52 8.48 0.37 0.67
CA HIS A 52 9.58 0.55 1.59
C HIS A 52 9.52 -0.47 2.74
N VAL A 53 8.37 -0.59 3.40
CA VAL A 53 8.14 -1.59 4.45
C VAL A 53 8.31 -3.00 3.91
N ARG A 54 7.76 -3.32 2.73
CA ARG A 54 7.93 -4.64 2.10
C ARG A 54 9.40 -4.95 1.81
N ASN A 55 10.20 -3.98 1.38
CA ASN A 55 11.63 -4.15 1.17
C ASN A 55 12.39 -4.36 2.48
N LEU A 56 12.08 -3.59 3.53
CA LEU A 56 12.67 -3.78 4.86
C LEU A 56 12.36 -5.16 5.43
N LEU A 57 11.12 -5.63 5.29
CA LEU A 57 10.69 -6.95 5.74
C LEU A 57 11.24 -8.09 4.86
N GLY A 58 11.41 -7.85 3.55
CA GLY A 58 11.92 -8.84 2.60
C GLY A 58 13.42 -9.11 2.73
N ARG A 59 14.22 -8.12 3.16
CA ARG A 59 15.68 -8.26 3.33
C ARG A 59 16.08 -9.39 4.31
N PRO A 60 15.52 -9.48 5.53
CA PRO A 60 15.78 -10.59 6.44
C PRO A 60 15.40 -11.96 5.86
N VAL A 61 14.29 -12.04 5.12
CA VAL A 61 13.82 -13.30 4.50
C VAL A 61 14.76 -13.74 3.39
N ALA A 62 15.20 -12.81 2.54
CA ALA A 62 16.19 -13.10 1.50
C ALA A 62 17.54 -13.56 2.09
N ALA A 63 18.00 -12.94 3.18
CA ALA A 63 19.23 -13.32 3.88
C ALA A 63 19.15 -14.75 4.48
N ARG A 64 17.99 -15.16 4.99
CA ARG A 64 17.77 -16.54 5.47
C ARG A 64 17.84 -17.58 4.35
N ASN A 65 17.37 -17.25 3.15
CA ASN A 65 17.44 -18.16 2.00
C ASN A 65 18.85 -18.27 1.40
N LEU A 66 19.72 -17.28 1.65
CA LEU A 66 21.12 -17.28 1.20
C LEU A 66 22.08 -17.97 2.17
N SER A 67 21.64 -18.30 3.39
CA SER A 67 22.45 -19.05 4.34
C SER A 67 22.21 -20.55 4.13
N PRO A 68 23.20 -21.33 3.65
CA PRO A 68 23.09 -22.77 3.76
C PRO A 68 23.08 -23.08 5.26
N VAL A 69 22.00 -23.65 5.73
CA VAL A 69 21.86 -24.13 7.11
C VAL A 69 22.97 -25.16 7.34
N MET A 70 24.11 -24.72 7.87
CA MET A 70 25.10 -25.60 8.48
C MET A 70 24.57 -25.96 9.86
N ILE A 71 23.87 -27.09 9.95
CA ILE A 71 23.65 -27.77 11.22
C ILE A 71 24.94 -28.56 11.46
N SER A 72 25.73 -28.13 12.45
CA SER A 72 26.77 -28.94 13.06
C SER A 72 26.17 -30.02 13.94
#